data_AF-A0A0G0GPM4-F1
#
_entry.id   AF-A0A0G0GPM4-F1
#
_cell.length_a   1.000
_cell.length_b   1.000
_cell.length_c   1.000
_cell.angle_alpha   90.00
_cell.angle_beta   90.00
_cell.angle_gamma   90.00
#
_symmetry.space_group_name_H-M   'P 1'
#
loop_
_entity.id
_entity.type
_entity.pdbx_description
1 polymer ?
#
loop_
_entity_poly.entity_id
_entity_poly.type
_entity_poly.pdbx_seq_one_letter_code
_entity_poly.pdbx_strand_id
1 'polypeptide(L)'
;MIKTESVTLSNSDKLSTLRDLGTMLSAGIPLLESVQALLEDSRGNQKKFLEVLRDDLTQGKHVYFTFSKFPNVFTKVVTSIVKASEEAGTLDVTLKDLKENLKKDIEFSDKVKSALIYPLFIVGVFFAVLLMILIVVVPKISSVFSRMNVVLPLPTKIMIYMSEALLNQTIPVVFGLAVFSFLALFLYKRQKKFLLNLIVKLPVVSILAKDIDLTKFSRNLYLLLNAGIPITSALELTENVVANREVEMGVRHAKEAVAVGHKLSEGFKNNRRIFPSIMIRITEAGERSGSLDKSMSEISDFLDYQVSAKLKTATALLEPIMLVVIGVLVGGMMLSIIAPIYGLIGQVGGR
;
A
#
# COMPACT_ATOMS: atom_id res chain seq x y z
N MET A 1 -8.50 31.87 -1.50
CA MET A 1 -9.21 30.64 -1.92
C MET A 1 -8.34 29.44 -1.55
N ILE A 2 -8.78 28.58 -0.62
CA ILE A 2 -8.02 27.39 -0.20
C ILE A 2 -8.06 26.37 -1.35
N LYS A 3 -6.90 25.88 -1.80
CA LYS A 3 -6.81 24.78 -2.79
C LYS A 3 -7.15 23.45 -2.13
N THR A 4 -8.43 23.16 -1.94
CA THR A 4 -8.94 21.99 -1.20
C THR A 4 -8.43 20.66 -1.77
N GLU A 5 -8.24 20.58 -3.09
CA GLU A 5 -7.68 19.40 -3.78
C GLU A 5 -6.26 19.04 -3.32
N SER A 6 -5.48 19.99 -2.81
CA SER A 6 -4.11 19.73 -2.35
C SER A 6 -4.01 19.35 -0.87
N VAL A 7 -5.11 19.44 -0.13
CA VAL A 7 -5.12 19.23 1.32
C VAL A 7 -5.17 17.74 1.63
N THR A 8 -4.29 17.31 2.54
CA THR A 8 -4.25 15.95 3.09
C THR A 8 -4.35 16.00 4.61
N LEU A 9 -5.13 15.10 5.20
CA LEU A 9 -5.19 14.90 6.65
C LEU A 9 -4.40 13.67 7.07
N SER A 10 -3.77 13.74 8.24
CA SER A 10 -3.18 12.55 8.85
C SER A 10 -4.28 11.54 9.22
N ASN A 11 -3.93 10.27 9.35
CA ASN A 11 -4.86 9.24 9.80
C ASN A 11 -5.46 9.57 11.18
N SER A 12 -4.64 10.17 12.07
CA SER A 12 -5.07 10.64 13.38
C SER A 12 -6.12 11.75 13.26
N ASP A 13 -5.88 12.75 12.42
CA ASP A 13 -6.81 13.88 12.24
C ASP A 13 -8.13 13.43 11.61
N LYS A 14 -8.09 12.48 10.65
CA LYS A 14 -9.30 11.91 10.08
C LYS A 14 -10.12 11.17 11.14
N LEU A 15 -9.47 10.36 11.96
CA LEU A 15 -10.12 9.60 13.02
C LEU A 15 -10.71 10.51 14.09
N SER A 16 -9.96 11.52 14.57
CA SER A 16 -10.47 12.46 15.57
C SER A 16 -11.64 13.28 15.01
N THR A 17 -11.53 13.81 13.80
CA THR A 17 -12.64 14.55 13.16
C THR A 17 -13.92 13.71 13.05
N LEU A 18 -13.84 12.46 12.56
CA LEU A 18 -15.02 11.60 12.46
C LEU A 18 -15.57 11.20 13.84
N ARG A 19 -14.68 10.84 14.78
CA ARG A 19 -15.05 10.46 16.16
C ARG A 19 -15.74 11.60 16.87
N ASP A 20 -15.14 12.78 16.86
CA ASP A 20 -15.58 13.89 17.70
C ASP A 20 -16.86 14.50 17.14
N LEU A 21 -16.97 14.68 15.81
CA LEU A 21 -18.24 15.05 15.17
C LEU A 21 -19.34 14.03 15.47
N GLY A 22 -19.09 12.74 15.26
CA GLY A 22 -20.08 11.69 15.54
C GLY A 22 -20.52 11.67 17.00
N THR A 23 -19.59 11.92 17.93
CA THR A 23 -19.88 11.96 19.38
C THR A 23 -20.73 13.17 19.75
N MET A 24 -20.39 14.37 19.27
CA MET A 24 -21.14 15.59 19.57
C MET A 24 -22.54 15.56 18.95
N LEU A 25 -22.66 15.10 17.70
CA LEU A 25 -23.98 14.93 17.05
C LEU A 25 -24.85 13.91 17.79
N SER A 26 -24.28 12.78 18.22
CA SER A 26 -25.02 11.79 19.03
C SER A 26 -25.43 12.32 20.40
N ALA A 27 -24.74 13.33 20.93
CA ALA A 27 -25.11 14.03 22.16
C ALA A 27 -26.20 15.10 21.93
N GLY A 28 -26.68 15.26 20.69
CA GLY A 28 -27.69 16.25 20.33
C GLY A 28 -27.12 17.66 20.09
N ILE A 29 -25.80 17.82 20.05
CA ILE A 29 -25.17 19.11 19.76
C ILE A 29 -25.37 19.43 18.27
N PRO A 30 -25.85 20.62 17.89
CA PRO A 30 -25.98 21.03 16.50
C PRO A 30 -24.67 20.88 15.71
N LEU A 31 -24.78 20.50 14.44
CA LEU A 31 -23.63 20.24 13.58
C LEU A 31 -22.69 21.46 13.45
N LEU A 32 -23.25 22.65 13.26
CA LEU A 32 -22.45 23.87 13.12
C LEU A 32 -21.67 24.18 14.41
N GLU A 33 -22.30 23.99 15.57
CA GLU A 33 -21.68 24.16 16.89
C GLU A 33 -20.57 23.11 17.13
N SER A 34 -20.82 21.87 16.74
CA SER A 34 -19.83 20.79 16.81
C SER A 34 -18.58 21.10 15.97
N VAL A 35 -18.78 21.64 14.76
CA VAL A 35 -17.66 22.06 13.89
C VAL A 35 -16.90 23.25 14.48
N GLN A 36 -17.60 24.20 15.09
CA GLN A 36 -16.99 25.36 15.76
C GLN A 36 -16.14 24.94 16.96
N ALA A 37 -16.63 24.04 17.80
CA ALA A 37 -15.88 23.50 18.93
C ALA A 37 -14.59 22.80 18.46
N LEU A 38 -14.67 21.96 17.42
CA LEU A 38 -13.49 21.29 16.87
C LEU A 38 -12.49 22.25 16.23
N LEU A 39 -12.95 23.41 15.74
CA LEU A 39 -12.07 24.42 15.15
C LEU A 39 -11.12 25.03 16.20
N GLU A 40 -11.55 25.16 17.45
CA GLU A 40 -10.76 25.76 18.54
C GLU A 40 -9.45 24.99 18.78
N ASP A 41 -9.52 23.66 18.78
CA ASP A 41 -8.37 22.78 19.04
C ASP A 41 -7.63 22.33 17.77
N SER A 42 -8.20 22.58 16.59
CA SER A 42 -7.62 22.12 15.32
C SER A 42 -6.39 22.90 14.87
N ARG A 43 -5.48 22.21 14.17
CA ARG A 43 -4.26 22.82 13.61
C ARG A 43 -4.02 22.38 12.17
N GLY A 44 -3.17 23.14 11.47
CA GLY A 44 -2.67 22.78 10.14
C GLY A 44 -3.78 22.50 9.11
N ASN A 45 -3.70 21.34 8.45
CA ASN A 45 -4.65 20.96 7.41
C ASN A 45 -6.04 20.58 7.96
N GLN A 46 -6.13 20.10 9.20
CA GLN A 46 -7.41 19.80 9.84
C GLN A 46 -8.22 21.07 10.05
N LYS A 47 -7.56 22.14 10.53
CA LYS A 47 -8.18 23.46 10.67
C LYS A 47 -8.73 23.98 9.35
N LYS A 48 -7.94 23.92 8.27
CA LYS A 48 -8.38 24.34 6.93
C LYS A 48 -9.62 23.58 6.45
N PHE A 49 -9.68 22.26 6.72
CA PHE A 49 -10.85 21.45 6.37
C PHE A 49 -12.08 21.92 7.16
N LEU A 50 -11.96 22.07 8.48
CA LEU A 50 -13.05 22.48 9.35
C LEU A 50 -13.51 23.93 9.08
N GLU A 51 -12.62 24.83 8.67
CA GLU A 51 -12.96 26.21 8.28
C GLU A 51 -13.87 26.20 7.05
N VAL A 52 -13.50 25.43 6.02
CA VAL A 52 -14.33 25.27 4.82
C VAL A 52 -15.66 24.59 5.16
N LEU A 53 -15.65 23.58 6.04
CA LEU A 53 -16.87 22.91 6.49
C LEU A 53 -17.81 23.87 7.22
N ARG A 54 -17.30 24.67 8.16
CA ARG A 54 -18.07 25.69 8.86
C ARG A 54 -18.67 26.69 7.86
N ASP A 55 -17.87 27.22 6.95
CA ASP A 55 -18.30 28.25 6.00
C ASP A 55 -19.39 27.73 5.05
N ASP A 56 -19.23 26.49 4.56
CA ASP A 56 -20.24 25.83 3.73
C ASP A 56 -21.54 25.56 4.52
N LEU A 57 -21.45 25.13 5.79
CA LEU A 57 -22.61 24.92 6.66
C LEU A 57 -23.33 26.23 7.01
N THR A 58 -22.61 27.31 7.29
CA THR A 58 -23.20 28.64 7.51
C THR A 58 -23.94 29.15 6.26
N GLN A 59 -23.50 28.74 5.07
CA GLN A 59 -24.18 29.02 3.80
C GLN A 59 -25.34 28.05 3.51
N GLY A 60 -25.68 27.15 4.43
CA GLY A 60 -26.76 26.17 4.26
C GLY A 60 -26.44 25.02 3.30
N LYS A 61 -25.15 24.78 3.01
CA LYS A 61 -24.74 23.64 2.19
C LYS A 61 -24.61 22.38 3.02
N HIS A 62 -24.72 21.25 2.36
CA HIS A 62 -24.61 19.93 2.94
C HIS A 62 -23.17 19.54 3.31
N VAL A 63 -23.01 18.62 4.27
CA VAL A 63 -21.72 18.04 4.68
C VAL A 63 -21.06 17.30 3.53
N TYR A 64 -21.82 16.50 2.78
CA TYR A 64 -21.28 15.74 1.65
C TYR A 64 -20.67 16.67 0.58
N PHE A 65 -21.24 17.87 0.42
CA PHE A 65 -20.74 18.86 -0.54
C PHE A 65 -19.32 19.30 -0.16
N THR A 66 -19.09 19.61 1.12
CA THR A 66 -17.74 19.93 1.62
C THR A 66 -16.81 18.73 1.46
N PHE A 67 -17.23 17.53 1.86
CA PHE A 67 -16.41 16.32 1.76
C PHE A 67 -15.95 16.06 0.32
N SER A 68 -16.80 16.32 -0.67
CA SER A 68 -16.49 16.15 -2.09
C SER A 68 -15.36 17.08 -2.59
N LYS A 69 -15.16 18.24 -1.94
CA LYS A 69 -14.07 19.19 -2.26
C LYS A 69 -12.70 18.71 -1.78
N PHE A 70 -12.64 17.68 -0.93
CA PHE A 70 -11.41 17.13 -0.36
C PHE A 70 -11.17 15.66 -0.78
N PRO A 71 -11.00 15.36 -2.08
CA PRO A 71 -10.89 13.99 -2.59
C PRO A 71 -9.64 13.23 -2.11
N ASN A 72 -8.60 13.95 -1.63
CA ASN A 72 -7.41 13.36 -1.03
C ASN A 72 -7.57 13.05 0.48
N VAL A 73 -8.67 13.52 1.09
CA VAL A 73 -9.03 13.26 2.49
C VAL A 73 -10.10 12.17 2.54
N PHE A 74 -11.20 12.37 1.83
CA PHE A 74 -12.35 11.48 1.81
C PHE A 74 -12.52 10.88 0.41
N THR A 75 -12.72 9.57 0.36
CA THR A 75 -12.95 8.86 -0.91
C THR A 75 -14.38 9.10 -1.39
N LYS A 76 -14.63 8.85 -2.68
CA LYS A 76 -15.99 8.89 -3.25
C LYS A 76 -16.97 7.97 -2.48
N VAL A 77 -16.48 6.85 -1.94
CA VAL A 77 -17.26 5.95 -1.08
C VAL A 77 -17.72 6.69 0.18
N VAL A 78 -16.78 7.31 0.92
CA VAL A 78 -17.12 8.08 2.14
C VAL A 78 -18.07 9.23 1.82
N THR A 79 -17.82 9.99 0.76
CA THR A 79 -18.70 11.09 0.36
C THR A 79 -20.11 10.61 0.02
N SER A 80 -20.24 9.47 -0.66
CA SER A 80 -21.55 8.90 -1.02
C SER A 80 -22.31 8.40 0.21
N ILE A 81 -21.60 7.80 1.17
CA ILE A 81 -22.17 7.37 2.46
C ILE A 81 -22.66 8.57 3.27
N VAL A 82 -21.85 9.63 3.35
CA VAL A 82 -22.24 10.87 4.05
C VAL A 82 -23.43 11.53 3.37
N LYS A 83 -23.50 11.52 2.03
CA LYS A 83 -24.67 12.02 1.30
C LYS A 83 -25.94 11.26 1.68
N ALA A 84 -25.90 9.92 1.59
CA ALA A 84 -27.05 9.08 1.90
C ALA A 84 -27.50 9.23 3.36
N SER A 85 -26.55 9.32 4.30
CA SER A 85 -26.89 9.47 5.72
C SER A 85 -27.38 10.87 6.09
N GLU A 86 -26.89 11.91 5.41
CA GLU A 86 -27.37 13.28 5.58
C GLU A 86 -28.81 13.42 5.06
N GLU A 87 -29.13 12.81 3.91
CA GLU A 87 -30.50 12.74 3.38
C GLU A 87 -31.43 11.90 4.28
N ALA A 88 -30.90 10.85 4.93
CA ALA A 88 -31.64 10.00 5.85
C ALA A 88 -31.69 10.52 7.31
N GLY A 89 -30.98 11.61 7.64
CA GLY A 89 -30.91 12.14 9.01
C GLY A 89 -30.16 11.25 10.01
N THR A 90 -29.27 10.37 9.55
CA THR A 90 -28.52 9.37 10.37
C THR A 90 -27.01 9.63 10.36
N LEU A 91 -26.62 10.90 10.19
CA LEU A 91 -25.23 11.31 10.06
C LEU A 91 -24.39 10.99 11.32
N ASP A 92 -24.99 11.11 12.50
CA ASP A 92 -24.38 10.83 13.80
C ASP A 92 -23.93 9.36 13.92
N VAL A 93 -24.80 8.42 13.57
CA VAL A 93 -24.50 6.98 13.54
C VAL A 93 -23.47 6.67 12.45
N THR A 94 -23.66 7.26 11.27
CA THR A 94 -22.80 7.00 10.12
C THR A 94 -21.36 7.48 10.34
N LEU A 95 -21.14 8.62 11.00
CA LEU A 95 -19.79 9.09 11.32
C LEU A 95 -19.06 8.15 12.28
N LYS A 96 -19.78 7.54 13.24
CA LYS A 96 -19.22 6.52 14.12
C LYS A 96 -18.84 5.25 13.34
N ASP A 97 -19.70 4.79 12.45
CA ASP A 97 -19.42 3.62 11.59
C ASP A 97 -18.24 3.87 10.65
N LEU A 98 -18.18 5.04 10.03
CA LEU A 98 -17.06 5.47 9.19
C LEU A 98 -15.76 5.52 10.00
N LYS A 99 -15.80 5.99 11.26
CA LYS A 99 -14.64 5.99 12.15
C LYS A 99 -14.14 4.58 12.45
N GLU A 100 -15.03 3.62 12.77
CA GLU A 100 -14.60 2.25 13.07
C GLU A 100 -14.03 1.55 11.85
N ASN A 101 -14.63 1.75 10.68
CA ASN A 101 -14.12 1.18 9.44
C ASN A 101 -12.80 1.83 9.01
N LEU A 102 -12.65 3.15 9.14
CA LEU A 102 -11.38 3.83 8.90
C LEU A 102 -10.29 3.31 9.85
N LYS A 103 -10.62 3.06 11.12
CA LYS A 103 -9.69 2.46 12.08
C LYS A 103 -9.23 1.08 11.61
N LYS A 104 -10.15 0.19 11.22
CA LYS A 104 -9.83 -1.13 10.65
C LYS A 104 -8.94 -1.01 9.39
N ASP A 105 -9.22 -0.05 8.52
CA ASP A 105 -8.43 0.18 7.30
C ASP A 105 -7.00 0.67 7.59
N ILE A 106 -6.84 1.53 8.59
CA ILE A 106 -5.52 2.01 9.06
C ILE A 106 -4.74 0.84 9.65
N GLU A 107 -5.33 0.09 10.57
CA GLU A 107 -4.69 -1.07 11.19
C GLU A 107 -4.27 -2.12 10.15
N PHE A 108 -5.14 -2.42 9.19
CA PHE A 108 -4.82 -3.32 8.09
C PHE A 108 -3.65 -2.78 7.23
N SER A 109 -3.70 -1.52 6.85
CA SER A 109 -2.64 -0.89 6.07
C SER A 109 -1.30 -0.87 6.81
N ASP A 110 -1.32 -0.67 8.12
CA ASP A 110 -0.11 -0.63 8.94
C ASP A 110 0.46 -2.02 9.18
N LYS A 111 -0.37 -3.07 9.28
CA LYS A 111 0.09 -4.48 9.22
C LYS A 111 0.82 -4.77 7.91
N VAL A 112 0.22 -4.36 6.77
CA VAL A 112 0.83 -4.55 5.44
C VAL A 112 2.17 -3.81 5.34
N LYS A 113 2.23 -2.54 5.76
CA LYS A 113 3.49 -1.76 5.73
C LYS A 113 4.54 -2.34 6.65
N SER A 114 4.17 -2.72 7.87
CA SER A 114 5.11 -3.24 8.87
C SER A 114 5.78 -4.52 8.40
N ALA A 115 5.04 -5.40 7.70
CA ALA A 115 5.59 -6.60 7.09
C ALA A 115 6.66 -6.32 6.02
N LEU A 116 6.64 -5.14 5.38
CA LEU A 116 7.59 -4.75 4.32
C LEU A 116 8.80 -3.95 4.83
N ILE A 117 8.71 -3.32 6.01
CA ILE A 117 9.79 -2.49 6.56
C ILE A 117 11.05 -3.32 6.82
N TYR A 118 10.88 -4.50 7.44
CA TYR A 118 12.02 -5.33 7.84
C TYR A 118 12.84 -5.86 6.64
N PRO A 119 12.23 -6.46 5.59
CA PRO A 119 12.97 -6.84 4.38
C PRO A 119 13.73 -5.67 3.75
N LEU A 120 13.11 -4.48 3.69
CA LEU A 120 13.72 -3.30 3.08
C LEU A 120 14.95 -2.82 3.88
N PHE A 121 14.88 -2.88 5.22
CA PHE A 121 16.01 -2.52 6.08
C PHE A 121 17.22 -3.43 5.84
N ILE A 122 17.03 -4.76 5.82
CA ILE A 122 18.13 -5.72 5.57
C ILE A 122 18.73 -5.52 4.19
N VAL A 123 17.89 -5.39 3.15
CA VAL A 123 18.36 -5.12 1.79
C VAL A 123 19.17 -3.82 1.75
N GLY A 124 18.73 -2.78 2.44
CA GLY A 124 19.45 -1.50 2.54
C GLY A 124 20.83 -1.66 3.19
N VAL A 125 20.92 -2.35 4.34
CA VAL A 125 22.20 -2.63 5.01
C VAL A 125 23.12 -3.47 4.12
N PHE A 126 22.57 -4.49 3.45
CA PHE A 126 23.32 -5.32 2.51
C PHE A 126 23.93 -4.49 1.37
N PHE A 127 23.14 -3.65 0.70
CA PHE A 127 23.66 -2.78 -0.36
C PHE A 127 24.69 -1.78 0.16
N ALA A 128 24.52 -1.24 1.37
CA ALA A 128 25.51 -0.35 1.97
C ALA A 128 26.87 -1.04 2.19
N VAL A 129 26.87 -2.26 2.75
CA VAL A 129 28.07 -3.07 2.94
C VAL A 129 28.71 -3.46 1.60
N LEU A 130 27.89 -3.89 0.64
CA LEU A 130 28.34 -4.24 -0.72
C LEU A 130 29.05 -3.05 -1.40
N LEU A 131 28.43 -1.87 -1.36
CA LEU A 131 29.02 -0.65 -1.92
C LEU A 131 30.31 -0.25 -1.20
N MET A 132 30.36 -0.35 0.13
CA MET A 132 31.58 -0.09 0.90
C MET A 132 32.73 -1.00 0.46
N ILE A 133 32.47 -2.30 0.28
CA ILE A 133 33.48 -3.25 -0.18
C ILE A 133 33.95 -2.90 -1.59
N LEU A 134 33.03 -2.63 -2.52
CA LEU A 134 33.38 -2.28 -3.90
C LEU A 134 34.13 -0.95 -4.03
N ILE A 135 33.82 0.06 -3.22
CA ILE A 135 34.42 1.40 -3.30
C ILE A 135 35.74 1.49 -2.55
N VAL A 136 35.88 0.78 -1.41
CA VAL A 136 37.03 0.96 -0.50
C VAL A 136 37.96 -0.25 -0.50
N VAL A 137 37.41 -1.46 -0.45
CA VAL A 137 38.20 -2.68 -0.21
C VAL A 137 38.77 -3.24 -1.51
N VAL A 138 37.92 -3.43 -2.53
CA VAL A 138 38.31 -4.02 -3.82
C VAL A 138 39.42 -3.22 -4.53
N PRO A 139 39.40 -1.88 -4.59
CA PRO A 139 40.46 -1.11 -5.26
C PRO A 139 41.82 -1.24 -4.57
N LYS A 140 41.83 -1.23 -3.23
CA LYS A 140 43.07 -1.41 -2.45
C LYS A 140 43.69 -2.75 -2.78
N ILE A 141 42.88 -3.80 -2.83
CA ILE A 141 43.31 -5.15 -3.19
C ILE A 141 43.77 -5.24 -4.66
N SER A 142 43.03 -4.64 -5.60
CA SER A 142 43.42 -4.57 -7.01
C SER A 142 44.78 -3.89 -7.22
N SER A 143 45.05 -2.80 -6.48
CA SER A 143 46.32 -2.06 -6.54
C SER A 143 47.53 -2.87 -6.06
N VAL A 144 47.31 -3.86 -5.19
CA VAL A 144 48.33 -4.80 -4.72
C VAL A 144 48.55 -5.89 -5.77
N PHE A 145 47.47 -6.47 -6.31
CA PHE A 145 47.58 -7.56 -7.30
C PHE A 145 48.16 -7.12 -8.65
N SER A 146 47.82 -5.91 -9.11
CA SER A 146 48.38 -5.33 -10.35
C SER A 146 49.90 -5.21 -10.33
N ARG A 147 50.52 -5.08 -9.14
CA ARG A 147 51.98 -5.02 -8.98
C ARG A 147 52.65 -6.40 -9.02
N MET A 148 51.88 -7.48 -8.85
CA MET A 148 52.42 -8.82 -8.64
C MET A 148 52.35 -9.73 -9.88
N ASN A 149 51.90 -9.25 -11.05
CA ASN A 149 51.82 -10.02 -12.31
C ASN A 149 51.17 -11.42 -12.16
N VAL A 150 50.18 -11.54 -11.27
CA VAL A 150 49.50 -12.81 -10.98
C VAL A 150 48.20 -12.93 -11.75
N VAL A 151 47.91 -14.15 -12.21
CA VAL A 151 46.66 -14.48 -12.90
C VAL A 151 45.52 -14.46 -11.88
N LEU A 152 44.63 -13.47 -12.01
CA LEU A 152 43.47 -13.35 -11.13
C LEU A 152 42.37 -14.36 -11.49
N PRO A 153 41.76 -15.03 -10.49
CA PRO A 153 40.56 -15.83 -10.67
C PRO A 153 39.38 -15.01 -11.23
N LEU A 154 38.46 -15.69 -11.91
CA LEU A 154 37.30 -15.06 -12.56
C LEU A 154 36.40 -14.28 -11.57
N PRO A 155 36.08 -14.78 -10.35
CA PRO A 155 35.31 -14.01 -9.36
C PRO A 155 35.97 -12.68 -8.96
N THR A 156 37.28 -12.69 -8.76
CA THR A 156 38.07 -11.49 -8.44
C THR A 156 38.06 -10.47 -9.58
N LYS A 157 38.18 -10.94 -10.83
CA LYS A 157 38.10 -10.07 -12.02
C LYS A 157 36.74 -9.38 -12.16
N ILE A 158 35.64 -10.10 -11.91
CA ILE A 158 34.28 -9.52 -11.94
C ILE A 158 34.16 -8.42 -10.89
N MET A 159 34.63 -8.67 -9.66
CA MET A 159 34.58 -7.67 -8.59
C MET A 159 35.41 -6.41 -8.91
N ILE A 160 36.62 -6.58 -9.45
CA ILE A 160 37.47 -5.46 -9.85
C ILE A 160 36.82 -4.67 -10.98
N TYR A 161 36.26 -5.34 -11.99
CA TYR A 161 35.53 -4.68 -13.07
C TYR A 161 34.33 -3.86 -12.54
N MET A 162 33.53 -4.43 -11.64
CA MET A 162 32.41 -3.71 -11.02
C MET A 162 32.89 -2.50 -10.19
N SER A 163 33.98 -2.66 -9.45
CA SER A 163 34.60 -1.61 -8.64
C SER A 163 35.16 -0.47 -9.51
N GLU A 164 35.89 -0.80 -10.58
CA GLU A 164 36.41 0.17 -11.54
C GLU A 164 35.29 0.88 -12.31
N ALA A 165 34.24 0.17 -12.70
CA ALA A 165 33.06 0.78 -13.32
C ALA A 165 32.39 1.81 -12.38
N LEU A 166 32.33 1.52 -11.07
CA LEU A 166 31.79 2.44 -10.06
C LEU A 166 32.70 3.65 -9.80
N LEU A 167 34.03 3.48 -9.82
CA LEU A 167 35.00 4.50 -9.43
C LEU A 167 35.52 5.37 -10.60
N ASN A 168 35.88 4.75 -11.73
CA ASN A 168 36.44 5.45 -12.90
C ASN A 168 35.37 6.17 -13.74
N GLN A 169 34.08 5.84 -13.57
CA GLN A 169 32.95 6.63 -14.08
C GLN A 169 32.16 7.30 -12.94
N THR A 170 32.88 7.96 -12.02
CA THR A 170 32.31 8.59 -10.81
C THR A 170 31.18 9.59 -11.12
N ILE A 171 31.30 10.37 -12.20
CA ILE A 171 30.25 11.31 -12.62
C ILE A 171 29.03 10.58 -13.21
N PRO A 172 29.14 9.70 -14.22
CA PRO A 172 27.97 8.96 -14.75
C PRO A 172 27.27 8.04 -13.76
N VAL A 173 27.97 7.41 -12.81
CA VAL A 173 27.38 6.48 -11.84
C VAL A 173 26.68 7.21 -10.71
N VAL A 174 27.29 8.27 -10.15
CA VAL A 174 26.63 9.13 -9.16
C VAL A 174 25.48 9.90 -9.80
N PHE A 175 25.66 10.40 -11.02
CA PHE A 175 24.59 11.01 -11.81
C PHE A 175 23.52 9.97 -12.18
N GLY A 176 23.89 8.72 -12.48
CA GLY A 176 22.98 7.63 -12.76
C GLY A 176 22.16 7.20 -11.55
N LEU A 177 22.76 7.13 -10.36
CA LEU A 177 22.07 6.88 -9.09
C LEU A 177 21.23 8.07 -8.65
N ALA A 178 21.70 9.30 -8.85
CA ALA A 178 20.94 10.52 -8.56
C ALA A 178 19.77 10.68 -9.52
N VAL A 179 19.95 10.42 -10.82
CA VAL A 179 18.89 10.39 -11.84
C VAL A 179 17.96 9.23 -11.60
N PHE A 180 18.45 8.04 -11.24
CA PHE A 180 17.58 6.90 -10.90
C PHE A 180 16.78 7.18 -9.63
N SER A 181 17.38 7.75 -8.59
CA SER A 181 16.69 8.11 -7.35
C SER A 181 15.71 9.25 -7.57
N PHE A 182 16.10 10.28 -8.35
CA PHE A 182 15.24 11.39 -8.73
C PHE A 182 14.10 10.92 -9.62
N LEU A 183 14.37 10.07 -10.62
CA LEU A 183 13.38 9.50 -11.53
C LEU A 183 12.48 8.50 -10.81
N ALA A 184 12.98 7.71 -9.87
CA ALA A 184 12.19 6.82 -9.02
C ALA A 184 11.29 7.62 -8.08
N LEU A 185 11.79 8.69 -7.46
CA LEU A 185 10.99 9.62 -6.64
C LEU A 185 9.97 10.41 -7.48
N PHE A 186 10.37 10.83 -8.68
CA PHE A 186 9.53 11.57 -9.62
C PHE A 186 8.46 10.67 -10.24
N LEU A 187 8.78 9.44 -10.63
CA LEU A 187 7.84 8.41 -11.07
C LEU A 187 6.98 7.92 -9.91
N TYR A 188 7.49 7.84 -8.69
CA TYR A 188 6.68 7.52 -7.50
C TYR A 188 5.66 8.62 -7.23
N LYS A 189 6.05 9.89 -7.35
CA LYS A 189 5.15 11.04 -7.18
C LYS A 189 4.19 11.25 -8.36
N ARG A 190 4.58 10.96 -9.61
CA ARG A 190 3.82 11.28 -10.84
C ARG A 190 3.13 10.07 -11.49
N GLN A 191 3.63 8.87 -11.24
CA GLN A 191 3.25 7.60 -11.89
C GLN A 191 3.11 6.46 -10.84
N LYS A 192 2.64 6.79 -9.62
CA LYS A 192 2.38 5.83 -8.53
C LYS A 192 1.64 4.58 -9.03
N LYS A 193 0.66 4.75 -9.92
CA LYS A 193 -0.12 3.66 -10.54
C LYS A 193 0.73 2.75 -11.45
N PHE A 194 1.69 3.28 -12.21
CA PHE A 194 2.55 2.49 -13.08
C PHE A 194 3.57 1.65 -12.29
N LEU A 195 4.20 2.25 -11.26
CA LEU A 195 5.14 1.53 -10.39
C LEU A 195 4.43 0.45 -9.56
N LEU A 196 3.24 0.76 -9.04
CA LEU A 196 2.39 -0.24 -8.38
C LEU A 196 2.05 -1.38 -9.34
N ASN A 197 1.69 -1.10 -10.60
CA ASN A 197 1.42 -2.11 -11.61
C ASN A 197 2.64 -2.98 -11.97
N LEU A 198 3.86 -2.45 -11.87
CA LEU A 198 5.09 -3.21 -12.13
C LEU A 198 5.41 -4.15 -10.95
N ILE A 199 5.24 -3.66 -9.72
CA ILE A 199 5.46 -4.42 -8.48
C ILE A 199 4.41 -5.53 -8.32
N VAL A 200 3.15 -5.24 -8.67
CA VAL A 200 2.03 -6.20 -8.62
C VAL A 200 2.22 -7.37 -9.60
N LYS A 201 3.05 -7.24 -10.64
CA LYS A 201 3.34 -8.35 -11.58
C LYS A 201 4.28 -9.42 -11.04
N LEU A 202 4.95 -9.19 -9.91
CA LEU A 202 5.74 -10.25 -9.28
C LEU A 202 4.79 -11.35 -8.77
N PRO A 203 5.01 -12.64 -9.09
CA PRO A 203 4.02 -13.71 -8.84
C PRO A 203 3.53 -13.77 -7.39
N VAL A 204 4.45 -13.62 -6.43
CA VAL A 204 4.17 -13.63 -4.99
C VAL A 204 3.39 -12.38 -4.55
N VAL A 205 3.72 -11.22 -5.12
CA VAL A 205 3.08 -9.94 -4.81
C VAL A 205 1.70 -9.85 -5.46
N SER A 206 1.52 -10.43 -6.64
CA SER A 206 0.24 -10.43 -7.38
C SER A 206 -0.88 -11.11 -6.61
N ILE A 207 -0.59 -12.27 -6.00
CA ILE A 207 -1.59 -13.04 -5.23
C ILE A 207 -1.97 -12.27 -3.96
N LEU A 208 -0.99 -11.74 -3.23
CA LEU A 208 -1.24 -10.92 -2.04
C LEU A 208 -1.97 -9.62 -2.35
N ALA A 209 -1.60 -8.93 -3.43
CA ALA A 209 -2.25 -7.69 -3.86
C ALA A 209 -3.72 -7.93 -4.22
N LYS A 210 -4.01 -9.05 -4.88
CA LYS A 210 -5.37 -9.46 -5.19
C LYS A 210 -6.20 -9.69 -3.93
N ASP A 211 -5.67 -10.43 -2.95
CA ASP A 211 -6.38 -10.68 -1.68
C ASP A 211 -6.63 -9.36 -0.92
N ILE A 212 -5.64 -8.46 -0.89
CA ILE A 212 -5.77 -7.10 -0.33
C ILE A 212 -6.91 -6.32 -0.99
N ASP A 213 -7.01 -6.37 -2.31
CA ASP A 213 -8.05 -5.66 -3.04
C ASP A 213 -9.43 -6.29 -2.83
N LEU A 214 -9.53 -7.61 -2.74
CA LEU A 214 -10.79 -8.28 -2.40
C LEU A 214 -11.24 -7.93 -0.97
N THR A 215 -10.31 -7.81 0.00
CA THR A 215 -10.62 -7.32 1.36
C THR A 215 -11.20 -5.91 1.31
N LYS A 216 -10.52 -4.99 0.60
CA LYS A 216 -10.97 -3.59 0.46
C LYS A 216 -12.29 -3.48 -0.27
N PHE A 217 -12.46 -4.22 -1.36
CA PHE A 217 -13.71 -4.30 -2.12
C PHE A 217 -14.86 -4.72 -1.21
N SER A 218 -14.70 -5.84 -0.50
CA SER A 218 -15.74 -6.39 0.38
C SER A 218 -16.10 -5.43 1.51
N ARG A 219 -15.10 -4.78 2.13
CA ARG A 219 -15.33 -3.78 3.19
C ARG A 219 -16.05 -2.52 2.68
N ASN A 220 -15.66 -2.01 1.52
CA ASN A 220 -16.32 -0.83 0.94
C ASN A 220 -17.73 -1.17 0.45
N LEU A 221 -17.94 -2.37 -0.08
CA LEU A 221 -19.27 -2.84 -0.48
C LEU A 221 -20.18 -2.99 0.75
N TYR A 222 -19.67 -3.57 1.85
CA TYR A 222 -20.38 -3.59 3.14
C TYR A 222 -20.77 -2.18 3.58
N LEU A 223 -19.83 -1.24 3.62
CA LEU A 223 -20.08 0.14 4.04
C LEU A 223 -21.20 0.82 3.24
N LEU A 224 -21.19 0.66 1.92
CA LEU A 224 -22.19 1.24 1.03
C LEU A 224 -23.56 0.57 1.22
N LEU A 225 -23.61 -0.76 1.27
CA LEU A 225 -24.85 -1.51 1.47
C LEU A 225 -25.47 -1.25 2.85
N ASN A 226 -24.64 -1.18 3.90
CA ASN A 226 -25.09 -0.86 5.26
C ASN A 226 -25.63 0.58 5.36
N ALA A 227 -25.10 1.50 4.54
CA ALA A 227 -25.63 2.85 4.39
C ALA A 227 -26.89 2.93 3.49
N GLY A 228 -27.44 1.80 3.05
CA GLY A 228 -28.65 1.73 2.23
C GLY A 228 -28.45 2.09 0.76
N ILE A 229 -27.21 2.20 0.28
CA ILE A 229 -26.93 2.52 -1.12
C ILE A 229 -27.23 1.29 -2.00
N PRO A 230 -28.01 1.45 -3.10
CA PRO A 230 -28.32 0.35 -3.99
C PRO A 230 -27.08 -0.39 -4.50
N ILE A 231 -27.15 -1.72 -4.59
CA ILE A 231 -26.02 -2.57 -4.97
C ILE A 231 -25.37 -2.18 -6.30
N THR A 232 -26.14 -1.74 -7.29
CA THR A 232 -25.62 -1.31 -8.60
C THR A 232 -24.72 -0.08 -8.47
N SER A 233 -25.17 0.94 -7.73
CA SER A 233 -24.36 2.12 -7.41
C SER A 233 -23.18 1.79 -6.50
N ALA A 234 -23.36 0.86 -5.55
CA ALA A 234 -22.30 0.43 -4.67
C ALA A 234 -21.17 -0.29 -5.42
N LEU A 235 -21.50 -1.14 -6.39
CA LEU A 235 -20.53 -1.81 -7.26
C LEU A 235 -19.78 -0.82 -8.16
N GLU A 236 -20.45 0.20 -8.68
CA GLU A 236 -19.80 1.26 -9.46
C GLU A 236 -18.79 2.07 -8.63
N LEU A 237 -19.14 2.41 -7.39
CA LEU A 237 -18.25 3.14 -6.49
C LEU A 237 -17.04 2.30 -6.07
N THR A 238 -17.24 0.99 -5.84
CA THR A 238 -16.17 0.07 -5.41
C THR A 238 -15.25 -0.37 -6.54
N GLU A 239 -15.70 -0.34 -7.80
CA GLU A 239 -14.87 -0.58 -8.98
C GLU A 239 -13.61 0.31 -8.99
N ASN A 240 -13.74 1.57 -8.55
CA ASN A 240 -12.64 2.54 -8.54
C ASN A 240 -11.72 2.43 -7.30
N VAL A 241 -12.04 1.56 -6.36
CA VAL A 241 -11.28 1.39 -5.09
C VAL A 241 -10.18 0.34 -5.23
N VAL A 242 -10.38 -0.66 -6.09
CA VAL A 242 -9.43 -1.75 -6.30
C VAL A 242 -8.27 -1.32 -7.21
N ALA A 243 -7.04 -1.76 -6.89
CA ALA A 243 -5.84 -1.39 -7.64
C ALA A 243 -5.48 -2.41 -8.72
N ASN A 244 -5.79 -3.69 -8.48
CA ASN A 244 -5.52 -4.81 -9.34
C ASN A 244 -6.54 -4.85 -10.48
N ARG A 245 -6.02 -4.78 -11.71
CA ARG A 245 -6.83 -4.75 -12.93
C ARG A 245 -7.70 -5.99 -13.12
N GLU A 246 -7.25 -7.18 -12.68
CA GLU A 246 -8.09 -8.38 -12.75
C GLU A 246 -9.28 -8.27 -11.81
N VAL A 247 -9.07 -7.76 -10.59
CA VAL A 247 -10.16 -7.53 -9.63
C VAL A 247 -11.11 -6.46 -10.16
N GLU A 248 -10.61 -5.36 -10.70
CA GLU A 248 -11.42 -4.29 -11.33
C GLU A 248 -12.34 -4.86 -12.43
N MET A 249 -11.80 -5.65 -13.35
CA MET A 249 -12.58 -6.31 -14.40
C MET A 249 -13.61 -7.29 -13.83
N GLY A 250 -13.25 -8.06 -12.80
CA GLY A 250 -14.17 -8.97 -12.12
C GLY A 250 -15.34 -8.25 -11.46
N VAL A 251 -15.09 -7.11 -10.82
CA VAL A 251 -16.13 -6.25 -10.22
C VAL A 251 -17.01 -5.64 -11.30
N ARG A 252 -16.41 -5.17 -12.42
CA ARG A 252 -17.16 -4.64 -13.56
C ARG A 252 -18.13 -5.67 -14.15
N HIS A 253 -17.66 -6.90 -14.40
CA HIS A 253 -18.54 -7.97 -14.90
C HIS A 253 -19.64 -8.33 -13.90
N ALA A 254 -19.33 -8.32 -12.59
CA ALA A 254 -20.33 -8.57 -11.56
C ALA A 254 -21.39 -7.44 -11.53
N LYS A 255 -20.97 -6.18 -11.67
CA LYS A 255 -21.87 -5.02 -11.82
C LYS A 255 -22.80 -5.15 -13.02
N GLU A 256 -22.25 -5.49 -14.18
CA GLU A 256 -23.02 -5.69 -15.42
C GLU A 256 -24.04 -6.82 -15.27
N ALA A 257 -23.67 -7.94 -14.64
CA ALA A 257 -24.58 -9.04 -14.35
C ALA A 257 -25.73 -8.60 -13.43
N VAL A 258 -25.43 -7.88 -12.35
CA VAL A 258 -26.45 -7.36 -11.41
C VAL A 258 -27.36 -6.34 -12.09
N ALA A 259 -26.82 -5.51 -12.99
CA ALA A 259 -27.60 -4.49 -13.71
C ALA A 259 -28.67 -5.10 -14.65
N VAL A 260 -28.43 -6.30 -15.19
CA VAL A 260 -29.42 -7.03 -16.01
C VAL A 260 -30.31 -7.98 -15.19
N GLY A 261 -30.21 -7.97 -13.86
CA GLY A 261 -31.06 -8.73 -12.94
C GLY A 261 -30.50 -10.07 -12.48
N HIS A 262 -29.27 -10.42 -12.81
CA HIS A 262 -28.61 -11.60 -12.24
C HIS A 262 -28.18 -11.37 -10.79
N LYS A 263 -27.91 -12.46 -10.08
CA LYS A 263 -27.36 -12.43 -8.72
C LYS A 263 -25.89 -12.01 -8.73
N LEU A 264 -25.44 -11.29 -7.71
CA LEU A 264 -24.04 -10.97 -7.48
C LEU A 264 -23.19 -12.25 -7.36
N SER A 265 -23.69 -13.28 -6.68
CA SER A 265 -23.00 -14.56 -6.57
C SER A 265 -22.77 -15.23 -7.94
N GLU A 266 -23.67 -15.05 -8.90
CA GLU A 266 -23.49 -15.51 -10.29
C GLU A 266 -22.39 -14.72 -11.00
N GLY A 267 -22.38 -13.39 -10.84
CA GLY A 267 -21.30 -12.53 -11.33
C GLY A 267 -19.92 -12.94 -10.80
N PHE A 268 -19.81 -13.26 -9.52
CA PHE A 268 -18.57 -13.78 -8.92
C PHE A 268 -18.24 -15.19 -9.42
N LYS A 269 -19.24 -16.06 -9.57
CA LYS A 269 -19.07 -17.44 -10.05
C LYS A 269 -18.58 -17.51 -11.49
N ASN A 270 -18.92 -16.54 -12.35
CA ASN A 270 -18.38 -16.44 -13.71
C ASN A 270 -16.90 -16.03 -13.73
N ASN A 271 -16.40 -15.49 -12.61
CA ASN A 271 -15.05 -14.97 -12.45
C ASN A 271 -14.27 -15.73 -11.34
N ARG A 272 -14.37 -17.07 -11.29
CA ARG A 272 -13.73 -17.91 -10.23
C ARG A 272 -12.23 -17.77 -10.10
N ARG A 273 -11.54 -17.35 -11.18
CA ARG A 273 -10.11 -17.07 -11.13
C ARG A 273 -9.80 -15.87 -10.25
N ILE A 274 -10.77 -14.97 -10.09
CA ILE A 274 -10.68 -13.74 -9.31
C ILE A 274 -11.30 -13.97 -7.92
N PHE A 275 -12.56 -14.40 -7.85
CA PHE A 275 -13.27 -14.54 -6.57
C PHE A 275 -13.11 -15.94 -5.96
N PRO A 276 -12.60 -16.06 -4.72
CA PRO A 276 -12.48 -17.34 -4.04
C PRO A 276 -13.84 -18.02 -3.82
N SER A 277 -13.87 -19.36 -3.84
CA SER A 277 -15.09 -20.14 -3.65
C SER A 277 -15.85 -19.82 -2.35
N ILE A 278 -15.13 -19.52 -1.26
CA ILE A 278 -15.73 -19.15 0.02
C ILE A 278 -16.48 -17.81 -0.08
N MET A 279 -15.92 -16.82 -0.78
CA MET A 279 -16.56 -15.54 -1.04
C MET A 279 -17.85 -15.71 -1.85
N ILE A 280 -17.82 -16.55 -2.89
CA ILE A 280 -19.01 -16.86 -3.70
C ILE A 280 -20.11 -17.48 -2.83
N ARG A 281 -19.76 -18.44 -1.96
CA ARG A 281 -20.74 -19.14 -1.09
C ARG A 281 -21.34 -18.22 -0.03
N ILE A 282 -20.54 -17.37 0.62
CA ILE A 282 -21.03 -16.42 1.63
C ILE A 282 -21.92 -15.36 0.95
N THR A 283 -21.54 -14.89 -0.24
CA THR A 283 -22.37 -13.99 -1.05
C THR A 283 -23.72 -14.64 -1.39
N GLU A 284 -23.71 -15.88 -1.87
CA GLU A 284 -24.92 -16.62 -2.23
C GLU A 284 -25.84 -16.83 -1.02
N ALA A 285 -25.28 -17.11 0.17
CA ALA A 285 -26.04 -17.20 1.40
C ALA A 285 -26.69 -15.85 1.77
N GLY A 286 -25.90 -14.77 1.73
CA GLY A 286 -26.37 -13.40 2.02
C GLY A 286 -27.46 -12.91 1.07
N GLU A 287 -27.39 -13.26 -0.21
CA GLU A 287 -28.43 -12.94 -1.18
C GLU A 287 -29.74 -13.68 -0.90
N ARG A 288 -29.67 -14.96 -0.48
CA ARG A 288 -30.86 -15.75 -0.13
C ARG A 288 -31.52 -15.27 1.15
N SER A 289 -30.73 -14.85 2.14
CA SER A 289 -31.24 -14.34 3.43
C SER A 289 -31.55 -12.85 3.43
N GLY A 290 -31.23 -12.12 2.35
CA GLY A 290 -31.38 -10.67 2.29
C GLY A 290 -30.40 -9.89 3.19
N SER A 291 -29.30 -10.52 3.61
CA SER A 291 -28.30 -9.94 4.52
C SER A 291 -26.92 -9.82 3.85
N LEU A 292 -26.92 -9.30 2.62
CA LEU A 292 -25.72 -9.22 1.79
C LEU A 292 -24.66 -8.27 2.37
N ASP A 293 -25.09 -7.19 3.01
CA ASP A 293 -24.27 -6.30 3.81
C ASP A 293 -23.44 -7.06 4.85
N LYS A 294 -24.08 -7.87 5.70
CA LYS A 294 -23.42 -8.68 6.74
C LYS A 294 -22.46 -9.69 6.12
N SER A 295 -22.87 -10.35 5.04
CA SER A 295 -22.03 -11.28 4.29
C SER A 295 -20.76 -10.61 3.75
N MET A 296 -20.85 -9.37 3.25
CA MET A 296 -19.66 -8.61 2.80
C MET A 296 -18.74 -8.24 3.96
N SER A 297 -19.29 -7.93 5.13
CA SER A 297 -18.51 -7.70 6.36
C SER A 297 -17.73 -8.95 6.77
N GLU A 298 -18.40 -10.11 6.84
CA GLU A 298 -17.79 -11.40 7.17
C GLU A 298 -16.69 -11.80 6.17
N ILE A 299 -16.95 -11.60 4.87
CA ILE A 299 -15.93 -11.83 3.83
C ILE A 299 -14.72 -10.91 4.06
N SER A 300 -14.96 -9.64 4.36
CA SER A 300 -13.87 -8.68 4.58
C SER A 300 -13.00 -9.07 5.78
N ASP A 301 -13.61 -9.47 6.90
CA ASP A 301 -12.88 -9.87 8.11
C ASP A 301 -12.14 -11.21 7.89
N PHE A 302 -12.73 -12.16 7.16
CA PHE A 302 -12.07 -13.40 6.77
C PHE A 302 -10.86 -13.18 5.85
N LEU A 303 -10.99 -12.32 4.84
CA LEU A 303 -9.90 -12.02 3.92
C LEU A 303 -8.79 -11.20 4.60
N ASP A 304 -9.13 -10.26 5.49
CA ASP A 304 -8.17 -9.54 6.33
C ASP A 304 -7.32 -10.52 7.16
N TYR A 305 -7.97 -11.49 7.82
CA TYR A 305 -7.28 -12.55 8.56
C TYR A 305 -6.33 -13.35 7.66
N GLN A 306 -6.79 -13.81 6.50
CA GLN A 306 -5.95 -14.58 5.58
C GLN A 306 -4.76 -13.76 5.05
N VAL A 307 -4.97 -12.50 4.68
CA VAL A 307 -3.90 -11.60 4.24
C VAL A 307 -2.88 -11.41 5.36
N SER A 308 -3.34 -11.14 6.58
CA SER A 308 -2.49 -10.98 7.75
C SER A 308 -1.64 -12.24 8.02
N ALA A 309 -2.24 -13.42 7.94
CA ALA A 309 -1.55 -14.69 8.12
C ALA A 309 -0.50 -14.94 7.01
N LYS A 310 -0.87 -14.72 5.74
CA LYS A 310 0.05 -14.85 4.60
C LYS A 310 1.23 -13.88 4.70
N LEU A 311 0.99 -12.63 5.09
CA LEU A 311 2.04 -11.64 5.32
C LEU A 311 3.00 -12.08 6.43
N LYS A 312 2.48 -12.59 7.55
CA LYS A 312 3.31 -13.10 8.64
C LYS A 312 4.20 -14.25 8.17
N THR A 313 3.63 -15.24 7.47
CA THR A 313 4.39 -16.38 6.94
C THR A 313 5.42 -15.96 5.89
N ALA A 314 5.03 -15.10 4.94
CA ALA A 314 5.94 -14.59 3.93
C ALA A 314 7.12 -13.82 4.55
N THR A 315 6.86 -12.99 5.55
CA THR A 315 7.89 -12.22 6.26
C THR A 315 8.83 -13.14 7.03
N ALA A 316 8.31 -14.16 7.71
CA ALA A 316 9.12 -15.14 8.45
C ALA A 316 10.00 -16.01 7.54
N LEU A 317 9.53 -16.32 6.32
CA LEU A 317 10.33 -17.07 5.34
C LEU A 317 11.37 -16.20 4.63
N LEU A 318 11.12 -14.89 4.50
CA LEU A 318 12.08 -13.98 3.88
C LEU A 318 13.39 -13.89 4.67
N GLU A 319 13.34 -13.90 6.00
CA GLU A 319 14.54 -13.81 6.86
C GLU A 319 15.61 -14.88 6.56
N PRO A 320 15.32 -16.20 6.63
CA PRO A 320 16.31 -17.22 6.33
C PRO A 320 16.77 -17.19 4.87
N ILE A 321 15.87 -16.89 3.92
CA ILE A 321 16.24 -16.73 2.50
C ILE A 321 17.25 -15.59 2.34
N MET A 322 16.99 -14.45 2.97
CA MET A 322 17.88 -13.30 2.96
C MET A 322 19.24 -13.62 3.59
N LEU A 323 19.27 -14.31 4.73
CA LEU A 323 20.54 -14.73 5.36
C LEU A 323 21.36 -15.65 4.47
N VAL A 324 20.72 -16.63 3.80
CA VAL A 324 21.41 -17.54 2.88
C VAL A 324 21.95 -16.77 1.67
N VAL A 325 21.13 -15.92 1.04
CA VAL A 325 21.56 -15.12 -0.12
C VAL A 325 22.71 -14.20 0.25
N ILE A 326 22.61 -13.48 1.37
CA ILE A 326 23.67 -12.59 1.86
C ILE A 326 24.92 -13.40 2.19
N GLY A 327 24.78 -14.54 2.87
CA GLY A 327 25.91 -15.40 3.23
C GLY A 327 26.66 -15.93 2.00
N VAL A 328 25.93 -16.36 0.97
CA VAL A 328 26.53 -16.81 -0.30
C VAL A 328 27.23 -15.65 -1.01
N LEU A 329 26.60 -14.46 -1.06
CA LEU A 329 27.19 -13.29 -1.72
C LEU A 329 28.45 -12.82 -0.98
N VAL A 330 28.37 -12.60 0.33
CA VAL A 330 29.52 -12.17 1.16
C VAL A 330 30.61 -13.23 1.17
N GLY A 331 30.26 -14.51 1.29
CA GLY A 331 31.22 -15.62 1.20
C GLY A 331 31.91 -15.68 -0.16
N GLY A 332 31.16 -15.51 -1.25
CA GLY A 332 31.71 -15.41 -2.61
C GLY A 332 32.65 -14.21 -2.76
N MET A 333 32.32 -13.07 -2.14
CA MET A 333 33.20 -11.89 -2.12
C MET A 333 34.48 -12.17 -1.32
N MET A 334 34.39 -12.80 -0.15
CA MET A 334 35.56 -13.18 0.64
C MET A 334 36.47 -14.14 -0.11
N LEU A 335 35.93 -15.17 -0.76
CA LEU A 335 36.70 -16.08 -1.61
C LEU A 335 37.38 -15.34 -2.76
N SER A 336 36.71 -14.36 -3.37
CA SER A 336 37.27 -13.53 -4.45
C SER A 336 38.47 -12.71 -3.96
N ILE A 337 38.49 -12.29 -2.70
CA ILE A 337 39.61 -11.53 -2.11
C ILE A 337 40.74 -12.47 -1.67
N ILE A 338 40.41 -13.60 -1.04
CA ILE A 338 41.37 -14.50 -0.40
C ILE A 338 42.03 -15.48 -1.40
N ALA A 339 41.31 -15.96 -2.41
CA ALA A 339 41.85 -16.96 -3.35
C ALA A 339 43.15 -16.54 -4.05
N PRO A 340 43.32 -15.30 -4.54
CA PRO A 340 44.60 -14.86 -5.11
C PRO A 340 45.74 -14.82 -4.08
N ILE A 341 45.44 -14.57 -2.79
CA ILE A 341 46.44 -14.56 -1.71
C ILE A 341 47.04 -15.95 -1.51
N TYR A 342 46.21 -17.00 -1.50
CA TYR A 342 46.71 -18.38 -1.44
C TYR A 342 47.50 -18.80 -2.69
N GLY A 343 47.08 -18.33 -3.86
CA GLY A 343 47.82 -18.57 -5.11
C GLY A 343 49.25 -18.02 -5.05
N LEU A 344 49.45 -16.88 -4.39
CA LEU A 344 50.77 -16.28 -4.18
C LEU A 344 51.63 -17.10 -3.22
N ILE A 345 51.08 -17.53 -2.07
CA ILE A 345 51.81 -18.32 -1.07
C ILE A 345 52.28 -19.66 -1.69
N GLY A 346 51.42 -20.31 -2.49
CA GLY A 346 51.77 -21.56 -3.18
C GLY A 346 52.89 -21.43 -4.20
N GLN A 347 53.04 -20.28 -4.86
CA GLN A 347 54.16 -20.02 -5.77
C GLN A 347 55.46 -19.66 -5.04
N VAL A 348 55.38 -19.08 -3.85
CA VAL A 348 56.54 -18.69 -3.04
C VAL A 348 57.09 -19.87 -2.22
N GLY A 349 56.24 -20.81 -1.77
CA GLY A 349 56.67 -22.01 -1.03
C GLY A 349 57.22 -23.15 -1.88
N GLY A 350 57.19 -23.03 -3.22
CA GLY A 350 57.69 -24.02 -4.16
C GLY A 350 59.08 -23.72 -4.74
N ARG A 351 59.83 -22.77 -4.17
CA ARG A 351 61.21 -22.43 -4.56
C ARG A 351 62.19 -22.75 -3.45
#